data_AF-A0AB35UMF0-F1
#
_entry.id   AF-A0AB35UMF0-F1
#
_cell.length_a   1.000
_cell.length_b   1.000
_cell.length_c   1.000
_cell.angle_alpha   90.00
_cell.angle_beta   90.00
_cell.angle_gamma   90.00
#
_symmetry.space_group_name_H-M   'P 1'
#
loop_
_entity.id
_entity.type
_entity.pdbx_description
1 polymer ?
#
loop_
_entity_poly.entity_id
_entity_poly.type
_entity_poly.pdbx_seq_one_letter_code
_entity_poly.pdbx_strand_id
1 'polypeptide(L)'
;MPLSEKRKKMKLMLEAIEDVYDRYEFVLAVGSILKTDEGAEEMIKFLEDHPVTDSDEVLLKALDIDDKYKEKQRQFLKKADA
;
A
#
# COMPACT_ATOMS: atom_id res chain seq x y z
N MET A 1 6.18 8.93 15.63
CA MET A 1 7.33 8.27 15.00
C MET A 1 7.44 8.77 13.55
N PRO A 2 8.64 9.07 13.04
CA PRO A 2 8.81 9.45 11.64
C PRO A 2 8.51 8.25 10.71
N LEU A 3 7.98 8.54 9.52
CA LEU A 3 7.76 7.52 8.48
C LEU A 3 9.10 6.94 8.01
N SER A 4 9.12 5.65 7.67
CA SER A 4 10.25 5.03 6.96
C SER A 4 10.43 5.68 5.58
N GLU A 5 11.64 5.62 5.01
CA GLU A 5 11.91 6.17 3.67
C GLU A 5 10.99 5.58 2.59
N LYS A 6 10.66 4.29 2.70
CA LYS A 6 9.67 3.62 1.82
C LYS A 6 8.30 4.30 1.92
N ARG A 7 7.79 4.51 3.13
CA ARG A 7 6.49 5.16 3.34
C ARG A 7 6.47 6.61 2.86
N LYS A 8 7.57 7.34 3.01
CA LYS A 8 7.70 8.70 2.45
C LYS A 8 7.63 8.67 0.92
N LYS A 9 8.38 7.78 0.27
CA LYS A 9 8.35 7.61 -1.19
C LYS A 9 6.95 7.24 -1.68
N MET A 10 6.32 6.23 -1.06
CA MET A 10 4.95 5.82 -1.40
C MET A 10 3.99 7.00 -1.31
N LYS A 11 4.02 7.76 -0.19
CA LYS A 11 3.19 8.94 0.00
C LYS A 11 3.36 9.94 -1.15
N LEU A 12 4.59 10.28 -1.52
CA LEU A 12 4.86 11.23 -2.60
C LEU A 12 4.32 10.75 -3.95
N MET A 13 4.40 9.45 -4.24
CA MET A 13 3.85 8.88 -5.47
C MET A 13 2.31 8.91 -5.48
N LEU A 14 1.67 8.61 -4.35
CA LEU A 14 0.21 8.70 -4.21
C LEU A 14 -0.30 10.14 -4.34
N GLU A 15 0.44 11.12 -3.82
CA GLU A 15 0.10 12.54 -3.96
C GLU A 15 0.19 13.04 -5.41
N ALA A 16 0.89 12.33 -6.29
CA ALA A 16 1.06 12.68 -7.70
C ALA A 16 -0.08 12.16 -8.60
N ILE A 17 -1.01 11.38 -8.06
CA ILE A 17 -2.16 10.86 -8.82
C ILE A 17 -3.19 11.98 -9.01
N GLU A 18 -3.52 12.28 -10.28
CA GLU A 18 -4.23 13.50 -10.66
C GLU A 18 -5.75 13.44 -10.51
N ASP A 19 -6.35 12.25 -10.57
CA ASP A 19 -7.82 12.04 -10.53
C ASP A 19 -8.40 12.10 -9.11
N VAL A 20 -7.59 12.40 -8.11
CA VAL A 20 -7.99 12.44 -6.70
C VAL A 20 -8.46 13.83 -6.28
N TYR A 21 -9.75 13.95 -5.92
CA TYR A 21 -10.31 15.19 -5.38
C TYR A 21 -9.79 15.53 -3.97
N ASP A 22 -9.76 14.54 -3.07
CA ASP A 22 -9.20 14.67 -1.72
C ASP A 22 -7.94 13.82 -1.56
N ARG A 23 -6.79 14.41 -1.94
CA ARG A 23 -5.49 13.74 -1.86
C ARG A 23 -5.12 13.31 -0.45
N TYR A 24 -5.54 14.06 0.57
CA TYR A 24 -5.18 13.75 1.95
C TYR A 24 -5.88 12.47 2.41
N GLU A 25 -7.20 12.39 2.23
CA GLU A 25 -8.00 11.21 2.60
C GLU A 25 -7.58 9.97 1.80
N PHE A 26 -7.27 10.13 0.51
CA PHE A 26 -6.78 9.02 -0.32
C PHE A 26 -5.46 8.44 0.18
N VAL A 27 -4.46 9.29 0.45
CA VAL A 27 -3.17 8.86 0.99
C VAL A 27 -3.33 8.19 2.36
N LEU A 28 -4.21 8.74 3.21
CA LEU A 28 -4.54 8.13 4.50
C LEU A 28 -5.18 6.76 4.34
N ALA A 29 -6.14 6.61 3.43
CA ALA A 29 -6.82 5.35 3.17
C ALA A 29 -5.82 4.27 2.75
N VAL A 30 -5.00 4.54 1.72
CA VAL A 30 -3.96 3.61 1.25
C VAL A 30 -2.96 3.30 2.37
N GLY A 31 -2.52 4.32 3.11
CA GLY A 31 -1.60 4.15 4.25
C GLY A 31 -2.18 3.31 5.40
N SER A 32 -3.50 3.37 5.61
CA SER A 32 -4.21 2.60 6.65
C SER A 32 -4.36 1.12 6.30
N ILE A 33 -4.47 0.82 5.00
CA ILE A 33 -4.49 -0.53 4.43
C ILE A 33 -3.08 -1.12 4.51
N LEU A 34 -2.07 -0.37 4.05
CA LEU A 34 -0.69 -0.82 3.95
C LEU A 34 0.09 -0.61 5.26
N LYS A 35 -0.15 -1.51 6.22
CA LYS A 35 0.41 -1.44 7.59
C LYS A 35 1.86 -1.89 7.73
N THR A 36 2.45 -2.48 6.70
CA THR A 36 3.85 -2.96 6.72
C THR A 36 4.73 -2.23 5.70
N ASP A 37 6.04 -2.22 5.92
CA ASP A 37 6.99 -1.61 4.98
C ASP A 37 7.12 -2.45 3.70
N GLU A 38 6.89 -3.76 3.77
CA GLU A 38 6.81 -4.64 2.61
C GLU A 38 5.58 -4.33 1.75
N GLY A 39 4.44 -4.02 2.36
CA GLY A 39 3.25 -3.60 1.63
C GLY A 39 3.46 -2.26 0.93
N ALA A 40 4.14 -1.33 1.59
CA ALA A 40 4.53 -0.05 0.98
C ALA A 40 5.49 -0.24 -0.21
N GLU A 41 6.46 -1.16 -0.09
CA GLU A 41 7.39 -1.49 -1.19
C GLU A 41 6.69 -2.09 -2.41
N GLU A 42 5.74 -3.00 -2.19
CA GLU A 42 4.95 -3.58 -3.29
C GLU A 42 4.06 -2.54 -3.97
N MET A 43 3.48 -1.59 -3.21
CA MET A 43 2.73 -0.48 -3.77
C MET A 43 3.63 0.48 -4.58
N ILE A 44 4.81 0.84 -4.06
CA ILE A 44 5.78 1.66 -4.81
C ILE A 44 6.10 1.01 -6.14
N LYS A 45 6.40 -0.30 -6.13
CA LYS A 45 6.70 -1.03 -7.36
C LYS A 45 5.53 -1.00 -8.34
N PHE A 46 4.31 -1.19 -7.86
CA PHE A 46 3.11 -1.09 -8.70
C PHE A 46 3.00 0.29 -9.37
N LEU A 47 3.18 1.37 -8.62
CA LEU A 47 3.13 2.75 -9.13
C LEU A 47 4.28 3.07 -10.11
N GLU A 48 5.46 2.46 -9.92
CA GLU A 48 6.59 2.57 -10.86
C GLU A 48 6.30 1.84 -12.18
N ASP A 49 5.69 0.65 -12.10
CA ASP A 49 5.32 -0.16 -13.26
C ASP A 49 4.11 0.43 -14.01
N HIS A 50 3.26 1.22 -13.33
CA HIS A 50 2.00 1.79 -13.85
C HIS A 50 1.92 3.31 -13.58
N PRO A 51 2.69 4.14 -14.31
CA PRO A 51 2.80 5.57 -14.03
C PRO A 51 1.53 6.39 -14.36
N VAL A 52 0.53 5.79 -14.99
CA VAL A 52 -0.75 6.43 -15.37
C VAL A 52 -1.95 5.72 -14.71
N THR A 53 -1.71 5.11 -13.55
CA THR A 53 -2.77 4.46 -12.77
C THR A 53 -3.71 5.51 -12.16
N ASP A 54 -4.97 5.12 -11.97
CA ASP A 54 -5.97 5.94 -11.31
C ASP A 54 -6.14 5.58 -9.83
N SER A 55 -6.93 6.37 -9.12
CA SER A 55 -7.14 6.20 -7.69
C SER A 55 -7.85 4.88 -7.33
N ASP A 56 -8.75 4.39 -8.19
CA ASP A 56 -9.49 3.14 -7.96
C ASP A 56 -8.56 1.92 -8.09
N GLU A 57 -7.72 1.88 -9.13
CA GLU A 57 -6.72 0.84 -9.33
C GLU A 57 -5.74 0.75 -8.14
N VAL A 58 -5.32 1.90 -7.61
CA VAL A 58 -4.45 1.95 -6.43
C VAL A 58 -5.14 1.42 -5.19
N LEU A 59 -6.42 1.75 -4.96
CA LEU A 59 -7.17 1.23 -3.82
C LEU A 59 -7.37 -0.28 -3.91
N LEU A 60 -7.75 -0.79 -5.09
CA LEU A 60 -7.87 -2.23 -5.34
C LEU A 60 -6.54 -2.93 -5.11
N LYS A 61 -5.43 -2.37 -5.61
CA LYS A 61 -4.11 -2.94 -5.40
C LYS A 61 -3.70 -2.92 -3.93
N ALA A 62 -4.06 -1.89 -3.17
CA ALA A 62 -3.77 -1.82 -1.74
C ALA A 62 -4.48 -2.96 -0.99
N LEU A 63 -5.74 -3.24 -1.32
CA LEU A 63 -6.52 -4.34 -0.73
C LEU A 63 -5.90 -5.71 -1.05
N ASP A 64 -5.51 -5.94 -2.31
CA ASP A 64 -4.83 -7.18 -2.72
C ASP A 64 -3.54 -7.42 -1.90
N ILE A 65 -2.76 -6.37 -1.67
CA ILE A 65 -1.55 -6.43 -0.86
C ILE A 65 -1.90 -6.78 0.59
N ASP A 66 -2.85 -6.07 1.21
CA ASP A 66 -3.24 -6.33 2.59
C ASP A 66 -3.73 -7.77 2.79
N ASP A 67 -4.57 -8.28 1.88
CA ASP A 67 -5.06 -9.66 1.93
C ASP A 67 -3.94 -10.70 1.81
N LYS A 68 -3.00 -10.49 0.89
CA LYS A 68 -1.80 -11.34 0.73
C LYS A 68 -0.98 -11.40 2.01
N TYR A 69 -0.75 -10.28 2.69
CA TYR A 69 0.05 -10.25 3.92
C TYR A 69 -0.71 -10.78 5.14
N LYS A 70 -2.04 -10.57 5.22
CA LYS A 70 -2.89 -11.25 6.22
C LYS A 70 -2.87 -12.76 6.05
N GLU A 71 -2.91 -13.25 4.81
CA GLU A 71 -2.84 -14.70 4.55
C GLU A 71 -1.47 -15.26 4.96
N LYS A 72 -0.36 -14.60 4.59
CA LYS A 72 0.97 -15.00 5.04
C LYS A 72 1.05 -15.09 6.57
N GLN A 73 0.58 -14.07 7.29
CA GLN A 73 0.57 -14.09 8.76
C GLN A 73 -0.24 -15.27 9.32
N ARG A 74 -1.42 -15.54 8.76
CA ARG A 74 -2.24 -16.70 9.15
C ARG A 74 -1.52 -18.04 8.91
N GLN A 75 -0.80 -18.18 7.80
CA GLN A 75 -0.02 -19.38 7.51
C GLN A 75 1.18 -19.55 8.45
N PHE A 76 1.86 -18.46 8.82
CA PHE A 76 2.95 -18.50 9.80
C PHE A 76 2.47 -18.94 11.18
N LEU A 77 1.34 -18.40 11.65
CA LEU A 77 0.76 -18.77 12.95
C LEU A 77 0.37 -20.25 12.99
N LYS A 78 -0.30 -20.76 11.95
CA LYS A 78 -0.64 -22.19 11.84
C LYS A 78 0.57 -23.13 11.89
N LYS A 79 1.74 -22.69 11.40
CA LYS A 79 2.98 -23.48 11.44
C LYS A 79 3.71 -23.39 12.77
N ALA A 80 3.47 -22.35 13.57
CA ALA A 80 4.05 -22.21 14.90
C ALA A 80 3.32 -23.06 15.95
N ASP A 81 2.03 -23.36 15.69
CA ASP A 81 1.18 -24.19 16.55
C ASP A 81 1.22 -25.70 16.23
N ALA A 82 1.99 -26.12 15.21
CA ALA A 82 2.12 -27.51 14.73
C ALA A 82 3.51 -28.08 15.03
#